data_AF-A0A955BPC8-F1
#
_entry.id   AF-A0A955BPC8-F1
#
_cell.length_a   1.000
_cell.length_b   1.000
_cell.length_c   1.000
_cell.angle_alpha   90.00
_cell.angle_beta   90.00
_cell.angle_gamma   90.00
#
_symmetry.space_group_name_H-M   'P 1'
#
loop_
_entity.id
_entity.type
_entity.pdbx_description
1 polymer ?
#
loop_
_entity_poly.entity_id
_entity_poly.type
_entity_poly.pdbx_seq_one_letter_code
_entity_poly.pdbx_strand_id
1 'polypeptide(L)'
;CEHFAYSRRELFTIVKVRGIRTFDHLLESYGNGNGCEICKPTVASILASLWNETIVEPEHQTLQDTNDRFLANMQRGGLYSVVPRVPGGEITPEKLIVLGKVAKKYGLYTKITGGQRIDLFGAQLHQLPDIWEELIEAGFESGHAYGKAVRTVKSCVGTSWCRYGVQDSVRFAIQVEERYRGIRAPHKIKFAVSGCVRECAEAQSKDVGLIATENGYNLYVCGNGGAKPRHADLLATDIDEATAIKYIDRFLMYYIFTADKLTRTATWLEQLEGGLEHIKNIVIRDKLGLSSELESRMQRLVDTYQCEWKAVVDDPEKRKLFKQFVNTEENELDIEFVDDRGQQRPSYWPKDGQLVQIQMPKGTPHLNGPSKRKDVPKPKPQWVDVGSVEDFPHDGGAAIKYGDVQIAVFNFESRGQWYACQNMCPHKNAFVISRGILGSAGETPKVACPLHKKPFSLESGESLSGEDFSVKVFPVRVEEERVYVELPPKPQLDALLATRLHIIGEEERGSACSACESREPVGISESS
;
A
#
# COMPACT_ATOMS: atom_id res chain seq x y z
N CYS A 1 -18.46 -2.68 10.07
CA CYS A 1 -19.20 -1.76 9.17
C CYS A 1 -20.60 -2.34 9.01
N GLU A 2 -21.46 -1.74 8.20
CA GLU A 2 -22.83 -2.23 7.96
C GLU A 2 -22.89 -3.64 7.32
N HIS A 3 -21.85 -4.04 6.60
CA HIS A 3 -21.82 -5.31 5.86
C HIS A 3 -21.69 -6.56 6.74
N PHE A 4 -21.18 -6.44 7.98
CA PHE A 4 -21.00 -7.57 8.89
C PHE A 4 -21.37 -7.16 10.33
N ALA A 5 -22.22 -7.97 10.98
CA ALA A 5 -22.59 -7.80 12.38
C ALA A 5 -21.52 -8.32 13.37
N TYR A 6 -20.52 -9.02 12.84
CA TYR A 6 -19.47 -9.68 13.61
C TYR A 6 -18.23 -8.80 13.77
N SER A 7 -17.59 -8.88 14.94
CA SER A 7 -16.25 -8.36 15.18
C SER A 7 -15.20 -9.09 14.32
N ARG A 8 -14.00 -8.49 14.17
CA ARG A 8 -12.89 -9.17 13.47
C ARG A 8 -12.56 -10.53 14.08
N ARG A 9 -12.60 -10.66 15.41
CA ARG A 9 -12.31 -11.91 16.13
C ARG A 9 -13.32 -13.00 15.80
N GLU A 10 -14.60 -12.64 15.75
CA GLU A 10 -15.68 -13.56 15.37
C GLU A 10 -15.56 -13.96 13.90
N LEU A 11 -15.32 -13.01 13.00
CA LEU A 11 -15.06 -13.30 11.58
C LEU A 11 -13.86 -14.24 11.40
N PHE A 12 -12.75 -13.98 12.11
CA PHE A 12 -11.57 -14.85 12.09
C PHE A 12 -11.94 -16.28 12.49
N THR A 13 -12.73 -16.43 13.56
CA THR A 13 -13.18 -17.74 14.05
C THR A 13 -14.11 -18.42 13.05
N ILE A 14 -15.06 -17.69 12.45
CA ILE A 14 -15.98 -18.19 11.43
C ILE A 14 -15.19 -18.72 10.23
N VAL A 15 -14.31 -17.90 9.65
CA VAL A 15 -13.49 -18.26 8.48
C VAL A 15 -12.65 -19.50 8.79
N LYS A 16 -12.00 -19.53 9.96
CA LYS A 16 -11.18 -20.66 10.41
C LYS A 16 -11.99 -21.95 10.54
N VAL A 17 -13.11 -21.93 11.27
CA VAL A 17 -13.90 -23.12 11.60
C VAL A 17 -14.65 -23.66 10.37
N ARG A 18 -15.15 -22.76 9.51
CA ARG A 18 -15.91 -23.12 8.31
C ARG A 18 -15.02 -23.39 7.09
N GLY A 19 -13.73 -23.06 7.16
CA GLY A 19 -12.79 -23.25 6.05
C GLY A 19 -13.08 -22.33 4.86
N ILE A 20 -13.63 -21.13 5.11
CA ILE A 20 -13.97 -20.17 4.05
C ILE A 20 -12.69 -19.57 3.46
N ARG A 21 -12.58 -19.51 2.13
CA ARG A 21 -11.38 -19.03 1.42
C ARG A 21 -11.58 -17.76 0.61
N THR A 22 -12.81 -17.38 0.30
CA THR A 22 -13.12 -16.21 -0.52
C THR A 22 -13.96 -15.21 0.25
N PHE A 23 -13.85 -13.93 -0.13
CA PHE A 23 -14.67 -12.86 0.45
C PHE A 23 -16.15 -13.06 0.13
N ASP A 24 -16.48 -13.43 -1.11
CA ASP A 24 -17.86 -13.58 -1.56
C ASP A 24 -18.59 -14.65 -0.76
N HIS A 25 -17.98 -15.82 -0.57
CA HIS A 25 -18.57 -16.88 0.25
C HIS A 25 -18.79 -16.43 1.71
N LEU A 26 -17.85 -15.64 2.28
CA LEU A 26 -18.03 -15.08 3.62
C LEU A 26 -19.18 -14.05 3.66
N LEU A 27 -19.26 -13.18 2.66
CA LEU A 27 -20.24 -12.12 2.56
C LEU A 27 -21.65 -12.69 2.35
N GLU A 28 -21.82 -13.65 1.45
CA GLU A 28 -23.10 -14.34 1.20
C GLU A 28 -23.61 -15.09 2.43
N SER A 29 -22.69 -15.72 3.18
CA SER A 29 -23.08 -16.58 4.31
C SER A 29 -23.29 -15.82 5.62
N TYR A 30 -22.55 -14.72 5.84
CA TYR A 30 -22.45 -14.05 7.16
C TYR A 30 -22.53 -12.53 7.09
N GLY A 31 -22.75 -11.95 5.91
CA GLY A 31 -22.80 -10.51 5.68
C GLY A 31 -23.94 -10.10 4.76
N ASN A 32 -23.83 -8.89 4.21
CA ASN A 32 -24.77 -8.32 3.25
C ASN A 32 -24.10 -7.23 2.39
N GLY A 33 -24.73 -6.86 1.28
CA GLY A 33 -24.26 -5.82 0.36
C GLY A 33 -23.05 -6.28 -0.48
N ASN A 34 -22.14 -5.35 -0.80
CA ASN A 34 -20.96 -5.60 -1.66
C ASN A 34 -19.62 -5.32 -0.96
N GLY A 35 -19.65 -5.21 0.38
CA GLY A 35 -18.50 -4.81 1.17
C GLY A 35 -18.10 -3.33 1.01
N CYS A 36 -16.97 -2.96 1.62
CA CYS A 36 -16.43 -1.60 1.61
C CYS A 36 -14.93 -1.58 1.96
N GLU A 37 -14.35 -0.37 1.95
CA GLU A 37 -12.98 -0.05 2.31
C GLU A 37 -12.58 -0.44 3.75
N ILE A 38 -13.54 -0.85 4.59
CA ILE A 38 -13.30 -1.34 5.95
C ILE A 38 -13.27 -2.87 5.98
N CYS A 39 -14.32 -3.54 5.50
CA CYS A 39 -14.41 -4.99 5.63
C CYS A 39 -13.56 -5.75 4.61
N LYS A 40 -13.41 -5.26 3.37
CA LYS A 40 -12.63 -5.95 2.34
C LYS A 40 -11.16 -6.14 2.77
N PRO A 41 -10.41 -5.09 3.18
CA PRO A 41 -9.04 -5.28 3.69
C PRO A 41 -8.98 -6.07 4.99
N THR A 42 -10.02 -5.99 5.83
CA THR A 42 -10.09 -6.76 7.08
C THR A 42 -10.20 -8.25 6.80
N VAL A 43 -11.08 -8.66 5.89
CA VAL A 43 -11.26 -10.06 5.49
C VAL A 43 -10.04 -10.55 4.72
N ALA A 44 -9.49 -9.76 3.79
CA ALA A 44 -8.23 -10.08 3.11
C ALA A 44 -7.10 -10.40 4.10
N SER A 45 -6.95 -9.58 5.16
CA SER A 45 -5.98 -9.84 6.23
C SER A 45 -6.25 -11.16 6.96
N ILE A 46 -7.52 -11.51 7.22
CA ILE A 46 -7.89 -12.79 7.86
C ILE A 46 -7.54 -13.96 6.94
N LEU A 47 -7.93 -13.90 5.66
CA LEU A 47 -7.66 -14.94 4.67
C LEU A 47 -6.16 -15.18 4.49
N ALA A 48 -5.38 -14.11 4.33
CA ALA A 48 -3.93 -14.20 4.23
C ALA A 48 -3.30 -14.83 5.49
N SER A 49 -3.81 -14.49 6.68
CA SER A 49 -3.31 -15.05 7.95
C SER A 49 -3.65 -16.53 8.16
N LEU A 50 -4.69 -17.06 7.50
CA LEU A 50 -5.14 -18.44 7.67
C LEU A 50 -4.63 -19.35 6.55
N TRP A 51 -4.62 -18.84 5.31
CA TRP A 51 -4.42 -19.64 4.10
C TRP A 51 -3.13 -19.31 3.35
N ASN A 52 -2.62 -18.08 3.51
CA ASN A 52 -1.40 -17.56 2.89
C ASN A 52 -1.36 -17.71 1.36
N GLU A 53 -2.52 -17.54 0.71
CA GLU A 53 -2.61 -17.45 -0.75
C GLU A 53 -2.08 -16.08 -1.21
N THR A 54 -1.54 -16.03 -2.43
CA THR A 54 -0.93 -14.81 -2.97
C THR A 54 -1.98 -13.70 -3.11
N ILE A 55 -1.69 -12.52 -2.60
CA ILE A 55 -2.67 -11.42 -2.59
C ILE A 55 -2.95 -10.81 -3.97
N VAL A 56 -2.16 -11.17 -4.99
CA VAL A 56 -2.38 -10.75 -6.39
C VAL A 56 -3.23 -11.74 -7.19
N GLU A 57 -3.67 -12.85 -6.59
CA GLU A 57 -4.66 -13.71 -7.26
C GLU A 57 -5.99 -12.96 -7.43
N PRO A 58 -6.76 -13.23 -8.51
CA PRO A 58 -8.00 -12.51 -8.82
C PRO A 58 -8.99 -12.42 -7.65
N GLU A 59 -9.10 -13.48 -6.85
CA GLU A 59 -10.01 -13.58 -5.71
C GLU A 59 -9.63 -12.66 -4.54
N HIS A 60 -8.36 -12.22 -4.48
CA HIS A 60 -7.81 -11.46 -3.35
C HIS A 60 -7.44 -10.03 -3.70
N GLN A 61 -7.11 -9.75 -4.96
CA GLN A 61 -6.46 -8.50 -5.38
C GLN A 61 -7.30 -7.26 -5.07
N THR A 62 -8.59 -7.29 -5.39
CA THR A 62 -9.50 -6.13 -5.22
C THR A 62 -9.99 -5.96 -3.79
N LEU A 63 -9.67 -6.90 -2.91
CA LEU A 63 -9.91 -6.80 -1.48
C LEU A 63 -8.83 -5.99 -0.75
N GLN A 64 -7.63 -5.91 -1.34
CA GLN A 64 -6.48 -5.31 -0.70
C GLN A 64 -6.60 -3.79 -0.57
N ASP A 65 -6.02 -3.26 0.50
CA ASP A 65 -5.71 -1.83 0.54
C ASP A 65 -4.72 -1.47 -0.58
N THR A 66 -4.76 -0.23 -1.06
CA THR A 66 -3.92 0.31 -2.14
C THR A 66 -2.47 -0.19 -2.11
N ASN A 67 -1.83 -0.12 -0.95
CA ASN A 67 -0.42 -0.44 -0.82
C ASN A 67 -0.14 -1.94 -1.01
N ASP A 68 -1.03 -2.78 -0.49
CA ASP A 68 -0.97 -4.23 -0.66
C ASP A 68 -1.38 -4.62 -2.09
N ARG A 69 -2.39 -3.96 -2.69
CA ARG A 69 -2.86 -4.19 -4.07
C ARG A 69 -1.77 -4.04 -5.14
N PHE A 70 -0.90 -3.04 -4.99
CA PHE A 70 0.20 -2.75 -5.93
C PHE A 70 1.57 -3.11 -5.37
N LEU A 71 1.63 -3.87 -4.28
CA LEU A 71 2.88 -4.35 -3.69
C LEU A 71 3.93 -3.24 -3.44
N ALA A 72 3.49 -2.01 -3.18
CA ALA A 72 4.33 -0.83 -3.06
C ALA A 72 3.64 0.28 -2.25
N ASN A 73 4.40 1.10 -1.53
CA ASN A 73 3.80 2.21 -0.78
C ASN A 73 3.45 3.34 -1.75
N MET A 74 2.17 3.68 -1.88
CA MET A 74 1.74 4.86 -2.62
C MET A 74 2.24 6.14 -1.92
N GLN A 75 2.81 7.04 -2.73
CA GLN A 75 3.39 8.32 -2.35
C GLN A 75 2.60 9.47 -3.00
N ARG A 76 3.13 10.69 -2.83
CA ARG A 76 2.59 11.89 -3.47
C ARG A 76 2.43 11.69 -4.99
N GLY A 77 1.33 12.23 -5.55
CA GLY A 77 1.05 12.15 -6.98
C GLY A 77 0.68 10.76 -7.50
N GLY A 78 0.50 9.75 -6.62
CA GLY A 78 0.24 8.38 -7.07
C GLY A 78 1.49 7.62 -7.55
N LEU A 79 2.68 8.15 -7.24
CA LEU A 79 3.97 7.48 -7.36
C LEU A 79 4.13 6.41 -6.28
N TYR A 80 5.17 5.58 -6.39
CA TYR A 80 5.43 4.48 -5.48
C TYR A 80 6.87 4.48 -4.96
N SER A 81 7.06 3.76 -3.85
CA SER A 81 8.38 3.47 -3.32
C SER A 81 8.70 1.98 -3.40
N VAL A 82 9.94 1.68 -3.77
CA VAL A 82 10.51 0.34 -3.91
C VAL A 82 11.53 0.13 -2.79
N VAL A 83 11.27 -0.87 -1.96
CA VAL A 83 12.13 -1.21 -0.81
C VAL A 83 12.47 -2.69 -0.86
N PRO A 84 13.63 -3.05 -1.43
CA PRO A 84 14.13 -4.41 -1.43
C PRO A 84 14.40 -4.90 -0.01
N ARG A 85 14.29 -6.22 0.21
CA ARG A 85 14.65 -6.85 1.48
C ARG A 85 16.17 -6.81 1.67
N VAL A 86 16.61 -6.45 2.87
CA VAL A 86 18.01 -6.49 3.31
C VAL A 86 18.03 -7.09 4.71
N PRO A 87 18.03 -8.43 4.84
CA PRO A 87 17.92 -9.12 6.12
C PRO A 87 19.01 -8.68 7.10
N GLY A 88 18.62 -8.32 8.33
CA GLY A 88 19.56 -7.83 9.35
C GLY A 88 20.29 -6.52 9.00
N GLY A 89 19.92 -5.87 7.89
CA GLY A 89 20.67 -4.73 7.36
C GLY A 89 22.01 -5.08 6.72
N GLU A 90 22.27 -6.36 6.44
CA GLU A 90 23.51 -6.82 5.82
C GLU A 90 23.38 -6.82 4.29
N ILE A 91 24.25 -6.04 3.62
CA ILE A 91 24.24 -5.88 2.16
C ILE A 91 25.66 -5.96 1.59
N THR A 92 25.82 -6.74 0.52
CA THR A 92 27.09 -6.83 -0.23
C THR A 92 27.33 -5.58 -1.08
N PRO A 93 28.60 -5.21 -1.36
CA PRO A 93 28.92 -4.12 -2.29
C PRO A 93 28.24 -4.26 -3.67
N GLU A 94 28.16 -5.46 -4.22
CA GLU A 94 27.57 -5.74 -5.54
C GLU A 94 26.08 -5.39 -5.56
N LYS A 95 25.32 -5.87 -4.57
CA LYS A 95 23.92 -5.50 -4.36
C LYS A 95 23.73 -3.99 -4.15
N LEU A 96 24.64 -3.33 -3.44
CA LEU A 96 24.59 -1.87 -3.26
C LEU A 96 24.78 -1.13 -4.59
N ILE A 97 25.69 -1.60 -5.45
CA ILE A 97 25.90 -1.06 -6.81
C ILE A 97 24.64 -1.25 -7.66
N VAL A 98 23.97 -2.40 -7.57
CA VAL A 98 22.70 -2.65 -8.30
C VAL A 98 21.64 -1.64 -7.89
N LEU A 99 21.44 -1.40 -6.59
CA LEU A 99 20.48 -0.40 -6.12
C LEU A 99 20.77 0.99 -6.69
N GLY A 100 22.06 1.39 -6.75
CA GLY A 100 22.48 2.64 -7.36
C GLY A 100 22.21 2.71 -8.87
N LYS A 101 22.44 1.60 -9.60
CA LYS A 101 22.16 1.51 -11.05
C LYS A 101 20.66 1.62 -11.34
N VAL A 102 19.84 0.86 -10.62
CA VAL A 102 18.37 0.90 -10.75
C VAL A 102 17.85 2.30 -10.40
N ALA A 103 18.30 2.87 -9.29
CA ALA A 103 17.90 4.23 -8.90
C ALA A 103 18.23 5.27 -9.99
N LYS A 104 19.43 5.20 -10.58
CA LYS A 104 19.83 6.09 -11.67
C LYS A 104 19.02 5.87 -12.94
N LYS A 105 18.75 4.61 -13.32
CA LYS A 105 18.00 4.25 -14.53
C LYS A 105 16.57 4.81 -14.52
N TYR A 106 15.90 4.72 -13.38
CA TYR A 106 14.50 5.14 -13.23
C TYR A 106 14.33 6.52 -12.56
N GLY A 107 15.41 7.24 -12.29
CA GLY A 107 15.36 8.57 -11.66
C GLY A 107 14.82 8.57 -10.22
N LEU A 108 15.08 7.51 -9.46
CA LEU A 108 14.50 7.29 -8.13
C LEU A 108 15.27 8.05 -7.05
N TYR A 109 14.55 8.77 -6.18
CA TYR A 109 15.12 9.35 -4.98
C TYR A 109 15.54 8.25 -4.01
N THR A 110 16.75 8.31 -3.48
CA THR A 110 17.31 7.28 -2.60
C THR A 110 17.42 7.77 -1.16
N LYS A 111 17.01 6.92 -0.20
CA LYS A 111 17.12 7.23 1.22
C LYS A 111 17.34 5.99 2.09
N ILE A 112 18.29 6.08 3.02
CA ILE A 112 18.44 5.08 4.08
C ILE A 112 17.31 5.23 5.09
N THR A 113 16.73 4.09 5.48
CA THR A 113 15.62 3.98 6.43
C THR A 113 16.13 3.60 7.82
N GLY A 114 15.34 3.90 8.86
CA GLY A 114 15.67 3.47 10.23
C GLY A 114 15.62 1.95 10.45
N GLY A 115 15.16 1.18 9.46
CA GLY A 115 15.19 -0.29 9.47
C GLY A 115 16.37 -0.87 8.68
N GLN A 116 17.45 -0.12 8.50
CA GLN A 116 18.68 -0.56 7.80
C GLN A 116 18.44 -1.04 6.36
N ARG A 117 17.54 -0.34 5.64
CA ARG A 117 17.25 -0.58 4.22
C ARG A 117 17.37 0.69 3.41
N ILE A 118 17.49 0.55 2.10
CA ILE A 118 17.44 1.65 1.14
C ILE A 118 16.03 1.70 0.52
N ASP A 119 15.41 2.87 0.55
CA ASP A 119 14.12 3.15 -0.05
C ASP A 119 14.34 3.97 -1.33
N LEU A 120 13.73 3.52 -2.43
CA LEU A 120 13.80 4.12 -3.75
C LEU A 120 12.43 4.72 -4.08
N PHE A 121 12.30 6.04 -4.10
CA PHE A 121 11.01 6.73 -4.30
C PHE A 121 10.88 7.30 -5.70
N GLY A 122 9.64 7.40 -6.17
CA GLY A 122 9.30 8.11 -7.41
C GLY A 122 8.99 7.20 -8.58
N ALA A 123 8.89 5.89 -8.36
CA ALA A 123 8.51 4.94 -9.39
C ALA A 123 7.04 5.17 -9.81
N GLN A 124 6.78 5.15 -11.11
CA GLN A 124 5.43 5.10 -11.66
C GLN A 124 4.88 3.68 -11.58
N LEU A 125 3.55 3.54 -11.64
CA LEU A 125 2.90 2.22 -11.49
C LEU A 125 3.44 1.19 -12.50
N HIS A 126 3.50 1.59 -13.78
CA HIS A 126 3.93 0.73 -14.88
C HIS A 126 5.41 0.35 -14.82
N GLN A 127 6.24 1.11 -14.10
CA GLN A 127 7.66 0.82 -13.95
C GLN A 127 7.94 -0.25 -12.88
N LEU A 128 6.98 -0.52 -11.99
CA LEU A 128 7.23 -1.39 -10.84
C LEU A 128 7.67 -2.82 -11.26
N PRO A 129 7.00 -3.51 -12.20
CA PRO A 129 7.45 -4.84 -12.62
C PRO A 129 8.88 -4.85 -13.17
N ASP A 130 9.24 -3.88 -14.02
CA ASP A 130 10.57 -3.79 -14.63
C ASP A 130 11.67 -3.48 -13.59
N ILE A 131 11.37 -2.60 -12.64
CA ILE A 131 12.27 -2.31 -11.50
C ILE A 131 12.51 -3.58 -10.67
N TRP A 132 11.44 -4.31 -10.36
CA TRP A 132 11.54 -5.52 -9.54
C TRP A 132 12.19 -6.69 -10.27
N GLU A 133 12.03 -6.80 -11.58
CA GLU A 133 12.73 -7.79 -12.41
C GLU A 133 14.25 -7.65 -12.26
N GLU A 134 14.80 -6.44 -12.45
CA GLU A 134 16.24 -6.18 -12.27
C GLU A 134 16.72 -6.46 -10.84
N LEU A 135 15.90 -6.14 -9.83
CA LEU A 135 16.23 -6.38 -8.44
C LEU A 135 16.22 -7.87 -8.10
N ILE A 136 15.25 -8.63 -8.60
CA ILE A 136 15.13 -10.07 -8.38
C ILE A 136 16.27 -10.81 -9.08
N GLU A 137 16.65 -10.41 -10.30
CA GLU A 137 17.83 -10.94 -11.00
C GLU A 137 19.12 -10.74 -10.19
N ALA A 138 19.22 -9.63 -9.43
CA ALA A 138 20.33 -9.38 -8.51
C ALA A 138 20.19 -10.09 -7.14
N GLY A 139 19.18 -10.94 -6.98
CA GLY A 139 18.94 -11.73 -5.77
C GLY A 139 18.30 -10.95 -4.63
N PHE A 140 17.54 -9.89 -4.92
CA PHE A 140 16.66 -9.26 -3.93
C PHE A 140 15.27 -9.92 -3.90
N GLU A 141 14.59 -9.71 -2.78
CA GLU A 141 13.19 -10.10 -2.59
C GLU A 141 12.35 -8.89 -2.15
N SER A 142 11.02 -9.03 -2.20
CA SER A 142 10.10 -8.03 -1.65
C SER A 142 10.41 -7.75 -0.18
N GLY A 143 10.71 -6.49 0.14
CA GLY A 143 10.89 -6.05 1.52
C GLY A 143 9.58 -5.88 2.29
N HIS A 144 8.41 -6.07 1.65
CA HIS A 144 7.08 -5.92 2.24
C HIS A 144 6.89 -4.61 3.02
N ALA A 145 7.62 -3.55 2.64
CA ALA A 145 7.60 -2.27 3.33
C ALA A 145 6.24 -1.56 3.20
N TYR A 146 5.42 -1.98 2.25
CA TYR A 146 4.07 -1.51 1.97
C TYR A 146 3.02 -2.11 2.90
N GLY A 147 3.15 -3.41 3.16
CA GLY A 147 2.08 -4.17 3.77
C GLY A 147 1.84 -3.94 5.26
N LYS A 148 0.69 -4.45 5.70
CA LYS A 148 0.44 -4.84 7.10
C LYS A 148 1.07 -6.22 7.36
N ALA A 149 2.39 -6.24 7.25
CA ALA A 149 3.21 -7.45 7.37
C ALA A 149 4.39 -7.21 8.31
N VAL A 150 5.19 -8.26 8.52
CA VAL A 150 6.53 -8.13 9.10
C VAL A 150 7.41 -7.33 8.14
N ARG A 151 7.89 -6.16 8.60
CA ARG A 151 8.59 -5.21 7.73
C ARG A 151 10.10 -5.34 7.76
N THR A 152 10.72 -5.48 8.92
CA THR A 152 12.20 -5.46 9.07
C THR A 152 12.58 -6.04 10.42
N VAL A 153 13.73 -6.71 10.44
CA VAL A 153 14.45 -7.08 11.65
C VAL A 153 15.74 -6.26 11.70
N LYS A 154 15.80 -5.26 12.58
CA LYS A 154 17.01 -4.43 12.74
C LYS A 154 18.04 -5.19 13.58
N SER A 155 19.31 -5.18 13.21
CA SER A 155 20.39 -5.74 14.04
C SER A 155 21.53 -4.76 14.29
N CYS A 156 22.26 -4.95 15.38
CA CYS A 156 23.61 -4.40 15.47
C CYS A 156 24.62 -5.43 14.93
N VAL A 157 25.88 -5.01 14.81
CA VAL A 157 26.95 -5.85 14.25
C VAL A 157 27.39 -7.04 15.11
N GLY A 158 26.80 -7.20 16.31
CA GLY A 158 27.01 -8.37 17.19
C GLY A 158 28.48 -8.70 17.49
N THR A 159 28.74 -9.97 17.79
CA THR A 159 30.09 -10.54 17.94
C THR A 159 30.89 -10.56 16.63
N SER A 160 30.24 -10.39 15.48
CA SER A 160 30.91 -10.33 14.18
C SER A 160 31.90 -9.16 14.08
N TRP A 161 31.63 -8.05 14.77
CA TRP A 161 32.52 -6.87 14.76
C TRP A 161 32.63 -6.11 16.09
N CYS A 162 31.59 -6.09 16.91
CA CYS A 162 31.59 -5.24 18.11
C CYS A 162 32.39 -5.90 19.23
N ARG A 163 33.37 -5.20 19.79
CA ARG A 163 34.11 -5.64 20.99
C ARG A 163 33.24 -5.86 22.24
N TYR A 164 31.99 -5.39 22.23
CA TYR A 164 31.00 -5.57 23.28
C TYR A 164 29.90 -6.56 22.90
N GLY A 165 29.98 -7.17 21.72
CA GLY A 165 29.04 -8.19 21.29
C GLY A 165 29.13 -9.40 22.21
N VAL A 166 27.98 -9.88 22.68
CA VAL A 166 27.85 -11.07 23.52
C VAL A 166 27.39 -12.25 22.67
N GLN A 167 26.48 -12.02 21.73
CA GLN A 167 26.00 -13.02 20.76
C GLN A 167 26.04 -12.48 19.34
N ASP A 168 25.97 -13.39 18.36
CA ASP A 168 25.84 -13.06 16.94
C ASP A 168 24.42 -12.60 16.62
N SER A 169 24.16 -11.31 16.83
CA SER A 169 22.86 -10.71 16.52
C SER A 169 22.55 -10.61 15.03
N VAL A 170 23.57 -10.58 14.15
CA VAL A 170 23.34 -10.41 12.71
C VAL A 170 22.78 -11.72 12.15
N ARG A 171 23.46 -12.85 12.39
CA ARG A 171 22.97 -14.17 11.96
C ARG A 171 21.58 -14.45 12.52
N PHE A 172 21.35 -14.16 13.81
CA PHE A 172 20.04 -14.41 14.40
C PHE A 172 18.95 -13.47 13.86
N ALA A 173 19.26 -12.20 13.60
CA ALA A 173 18.33 -11.29 12.93
C ALA A 173 17.96 -11.74 11.52
N ILE A 174 18.93 -12.23 10.75
CA ILE A 174 18.68 -12.80 9.41
C ILE A 174 17.76 -14.01 9.55
N GLN A 175 18.04 -14.95 10.45
CA GLN A 175 17.18 -16.11 10.68
C GLN A 175 15.75 -15.72 11.06
N VAL A 176 15.58 -14.74 11.95
CA VAL A 176 14.27 -14.21 12.34
C VAL A 176 13.58 -13.54 11.15
N GLU A 177 14.30 -12.73 10.37
CA GLU A 177 13.71 -12.04 9.22
C GLU A 177 13.25 -13.03 8.15
N GLU A 178 14.09 -14.01 7.85
CA GLU A 178 13.80 -15.08 6.90
C GLU A 178 12.62 -15.92 7.37
N ARG A 179 12.53 -16.27 8.66
CA ARG A 179 11.37 -17.04 9.16
C ARG A 179 10.06 -16.26 8.99
N TYR A 180 10.03 -14.99 9.38
CA TYR A 180 8.77 -14.25 9.48
C TYR A 180 8.45 -13.36 8.26
N ARG A 181 9.25 -13.42 7.18
CA ARG A 181 8.99 -12.65 5.96
C ARG A 181 7.64 -13.01 5.35
N GLY A 182 6.94 -12.01 4.82
CA GLY A 182 5.64 -12.18 4.16
C GLY A 182 4.43 -12.33 5.10
N ILE A 183 4.62 -12.66 6.38
CA ILE A 183 3.50 -12.84 7.32
C ILE A 183 2.66 -11.57 7.41
N ARG A 184 1.40 -11.70 7.02
CA ARG A 184 0.36 -10.68 7.17
C ARG A 184 -0.20 -10.69 8.58
N ALA A 185 -0.58 -9.52 9.05
CA ALA A 185 -1.08 -9.31 10.39
C ALA A 185 -2.07 -8.15 10.44
N PRO A 186 -2.82 -7.97 11.56
CA PRO A 186 -3.76 -6.86 11.71
C PRO A 186 -3.13 -5.48 11.47
N HIS A 187 -1.84 -5.35 11.75
CA HIS A 187 -1.04 -4.19 11.41
C HIS A 187 0.43 -4.58 11.19
N LYS A 188 1.23 -3.67 10.59
CA LYS A 188 2.68 -3.81 10.41
C LYS A 188 3.42 -4.16 11.71
N ILE A 189 4.40 -5.05 11.61
CA ILE A 189 5.21 -5.55 12.72
C ILE A 189 6.69 -5.25 12.43
N LYS A 190 7.44 -4.84 13.45
CA LYS A 190 8.90 -4.64 13.38
C LYS A 190 9.59 -5.43 14.47
N PHE A 191 10.78 -5.91 14.16
CA PHE A 191 11.62 -6.67 15.07
C PHE A 191 12.97 -6.01 15.22
N ALA A 192 13.70 -6.36 16.28
CA ALA A 192 15.14 -6.13 16.30
C ALA A 192 15.87 -7.13 17.21
N VAL A 193 17.14 -7.38 16.87
CA VAL A 193 18.05 -8.25 17.62
C VAL A 193 19.31 -7.46 17.98
N SER A 194 19.53 -7.23 19.27
CA SER A 194 20.72 -6.59 19.80
C SER A 194 21.68 -7.63 20.36
N GLY A 195 22.95 -7.54 19.95
CA GLY A 195 24.02 -8.44 20.40
C GLY A 195 24.52 -8.18 21.82
N CYS A 196 24.02 -7.17 22.53
CA CYS A 196 24.25 -6.94 23.95
C CYS A 196 23.28 -5.88 24.53
N VAL A 197 23.36 -5.64 25.84
CA VAL A 197 22.53 -4.68 26.59
C VAL A 197 22.69 -3.21 26.19
N ARG A 198 23.71 -2.87 25.38
CA ARG A 198 23.85 -1.52 24.80
C ARG A 198 22.80 -1.22 23.73
N GLU A 199 22.09 -2.25 23.27
CA GLU A 199 20.80 -2.10 22.62
C GLU A 199 20.83 -1.29 21.31
N CYS A 200 21.94 -1.31 20.56
CA CYS A 200 22.09 -0.47 19.35
C CYS A 200 21.03 -0.74 18.25
N ALA A 201 20.31 -1.88 18.31
CA ALA A 201 19.22 -2.20 17.40
C ALA A 201 17.84 -1.66 17.86
N GLU A 202 17.74 -0.97 19.00
CA GLU A 202 16.49 -0.42 19.51
C GLU A 202 15.37 -1.48 19.69
N ALA A 203 15.75 -2.71 20.07
CA ALA A 203 14.88 -3.84 20.41
C ALA A 203 13.70 -3.50 21.32
N GLN A 204 13.86 -2.69 22.35
CA GLN A 204 12.78 -2.31 23.26
C GLN A 204 11.79 -1.32 22.62
N SER A 205 12.04 -0.82 21.42
CA SER A 205 11.09 0.03 20.68
C SER A 205 10.29 -0.72 19.62
N LYS A 206 10.49 -2.05 19.49
CA LYS A 206 9.92 -2.87 18.42
C LYS A 206 8.79 -3.77 18.95
N ASP A 207 7.93 -4.23 18.04
CA ASP A 207 6.84 -5.14 18.38
C ASP A 207 7.39 -6.45 18.98
N VAL A 208 8.57 -6.89 18.53
CA VAL A 208 9.37 -7.98 19.11
C VAL A 208 10.84 -7.54 19.20
N GLY A 209 11.42 -7.63 20.39
CA GLY A 209 12.81 -7.25 20.64
C GLY A 209 13.59 -8.40 21.28
N LEU A 210 14.80 -8.66 20.79
CA LEU A 210 15.72 -9.64 21.36
C LEU A 210 16.99 -8.92 21.80
N ILE A 211 17.40 -9.12 23.07
CA ILE A 211 18.64 -8.56 23.61
C ILE A 211 19.49 -9.70 24.15
N ALA A 212 20.66 -9.87 23.59
CA ALA A 212 21.58 -10.93 23.97
C ALA A 212 22.07 -10.79 25.42
N THR A 213 22.21 -11.93 26.07
CA THR A 213 22.82 -12.14 27.38
C THR A 213 23.89 -13.24 27.25
N GLU A 214 24.67 -13.47 28.31
CA GLU A 214 25.66 -14.56 28.33
C GLU A 214 25.00 -15.94 28.20
N ASN A 215 23.73 -16.08 28.61
CA ASN A 215 22.99 -17.34 28.65
C ASN A 215 22.01 -17.51 27.48
N GLY A 216 21.87 -16.52 26.60
CA GLY A 216 20.92 -16.56 25.49
C GLY A 216 20.39 -15.16 25.15
N TYR A 217 19.07 -14.99 25.19
CA TYR A 217 18.39 -13.73 24.87
C TYR A 217 17.28 -13.40 25.88
N ASN A 218 17.14 -12.12 26.18
CA ASN A 218 15.92 -11.55 26.74
C ASN A 218 14.96 -11.20 25.60
N LEU A 219 13.73 -11.71 25.68
CA LEU A 219 12.67 -11.48 24.70
C LEU A 219 11.70 -10.42 25.24
N TYR A 220 11.53 -9.35 24.47
CA TYR A 220 10.61 -8.24 24.74
C TYR A 220 9.51 -8.22 23.67
N VAL A 221 8.30 -7.80 24.06
CA VAL A 221 7.15 -7.73 23.15
C VAL A 221 6.34 -6.45 23.32
N CYS A 222 5.55 -6.10 22.30
CA CYS A 222 4.59 -4.99 22.31
C CYS A 222 5.20 -3.58 22.40
N GLY A 223 6.46 -3.40 21.99
CA GLY A 223 7.04 -2.06 21.81
C GLY A 223 6.54 -1.38 20.54
N ASN A 224 6.66 -0.06 20.51
CA ASN A 224 6.21 0.72 19.36
C ASN A 224 6.95 2.06 19.21
N GLY A 225 7.28 2.41 17.97
CA GLY A 225 7.58 3.78 17.57
C GLY A 225 6.42 4.43 16.79
N GLY A 226 6.35 5.77 16.78
CA GLY A 226 5.33 6.51 16.03
C GLY A 226 4.71 7.61 16.89
N ALA A 227 3.44 7.93 16.65
CA ALA A 227 2.75 9.05 17.31
C ALA A 227 2.68 8.91 18.85
N LYS A 228 2.55 7.68 19.34
CA LYS A 228 2.65 7.34 20.77
C LYS A 228 3.72 6.26 20.95
N PRO A 229 4.99 6.64 21.18
CA PRO A 229 6.06 5.69 21.46
C PRO A 229 5.79 4.91 22.74
N ARG A 230 6.17 3.64 22.78
CA ARG A 230 6.01 2.74 23.92
C ARG A 230 7.18 1.76 23.98
N HIS A 231 7.77 1.57 25.14
CA HIS A 231 8.74 0.49 25.34
C HIS A 231 8.06 -0.87 25.38
N ALA A 232 8.73 -1.88 24.85
CA ALA A 232 8.34 -3.27 24.90
C ALA A 232 8.49 -3.81 26.33
N ASP A 233 7.66 -4.78 26.70
CA ASP A 233 7.72 -5.43 28.00
C ASP A 233 8.48 -6.75 27.94
N LEU A 234 9.21 -7.06 29.01
CA LEU A 234 10.00 -8.28 29.14
C LEU A 234 9.10 -9.52 29.27
N LEU A 235 9.10 -10.37 28.25
CA LEU A 235 8.32 -11.60 28.19
C LEU A 235 9.07 -12.77 28.84
N ALA A 236 10.34 -12.96 28.49
CA ALA A 236 11.19 -14.05 28.98
C ALA A 236 12.67 -13.63 29.02
N THR A 237 13.44 -14.25 29.90
CA THR A 237 14.86 -13.94 30.14
C THR A 237 15.75 -15.15 29.87
N ASP A 238 16.96 -14.91 29.39
CA ASP A 238 18.01 -15.93 29.23
C ASP A 238 17.54 -17.19 28.48
N ILE A 239 16.72 -17.01 27.43
CA ILE A 239 16.23 -18.11 26.61
C ILE A 239 17.14 -18.36 25.41
N ASP A 240 17.31 -19.62 25.04
CA ASP A 240 18.01 -20.00 23.81
C ASP A 240 17.20 -19.59 22.56
N GLU A 241 17.84 -19.60 21.40
CA GLU A 241 17.24 -19.18 20.13
C GLU A 241 16.04 -20.02 19.71
N ALA A 242 16.06 -21.33 19.93
CA ALA A 242 14.94 -22.20 19.57
C ALA A 242 13.72 -21.90 20.45
N THR A 243 13.93 -21.67 21.75
CA THR A 243 12.89 -21.24 22.68
C THR A 243 12.37 -19.84 22.31
N ALA A 244 13.25 -18.91 21.95
CA ALA A 244 12.87 -17.57 21.49
C ALA A 244 11.97 -17.63 20.25
N ILE A 245 12.33 -18.45 19.24
CA ILE A 245 11.50 -18.66 18.06
C ILE A 245 10.13 -19.22 18.42
N LYS A 246 10.05 -20.26 19.26
CA LYS A 246 8.76 -20.81 19.72
C LYS A 246 7.87 -19.77 20.39
N TYR A 247 8.45 -18.94 21.27
CA TYR A 247 7.67 -17.90 21.95
C TYR A 247 7.22 -16.80 21.00
N ILE A 248 8.04 -16.44 20.01
CA ILE A 248 7.65 -15.49 18.95
C ILE A 248 6.52 -16.07 18.09
N ASP A 249 6.63 -17.34 17.64
CA ASP A 249 5.59 -18.02 16.86
C ASP A 249 4.23 -17.94 17.57
N ARG A 250 4.20 -18.34 18.85
CA ARG A 250 3.01 -18.34 19.70
C ARG A 250 2.46 -16.92 19.92
N PHE A 251 3.34 -15.97 20.21
CA PHE A 251 2.97 -14.56 20.42
C PHE A 251 2.33 -13.96 19.17
N LEU A 252 2.96 -14.11 18.01
CA LEU A 252 2.48 -13.55 16.75
C LEU A 252 1.15 -14.18 16.34
N MET A 253 1.01 -15.51 16.42
CA MET A 253 -0.25 -16.18 16.10
C MET A 253 -1.37 -15.75 17.03
N TYR A 254 -1.10 -15.65 18.34
CA TYR A 254 -2.11 -15.19 19.30
C TYR A 254 -2.54 -13.74 19.04
N TYR A 255 -1.60 -12.85 18.74
CA TYR A 255 -1.87 -11.48 18.31
C TYR A 255 -2.70 -11.44 17.02
N ILE A 256 -2.32 -12.20 15.98
CA ILE A 256 -3.02 -12.23 14.69
C ILE A 256 -4.49 -12.67 14.84
N PHE A 257 -4.75 -13.62 15.75
CA PHE A 257 -6.09 -14.15 16.00
C PHE A 257 -6.94 -13.18 16.81
N THR A 258 -6.33 -12.46 17.75
CA THR A 258 -7.07 -11.72 18.78
C THR A 258 -7.01 -10.20 18.64
N ALA A 259 -6.13 -9.59 17.85
CA ALA A 259 -6.18 -8.15 17.65
C ALA A 259 -7.31 -7.74 16.69
N ASP A 260 -7.89 -6.55 16.90
CA ASP A 260 -8.79 -5.93 15.91
C ASP A 260 -7.99 -5.41 14.70
N LYS A 261 -8.69 -5.10 13.60
CA LYS A 261 -8.13 -4.54 12.38
C LYS A 261 -7.34 -3.27 12.67
N LEU A 262 -6.19 -3.11 12.02
CA LEU A 262 -5.32 -1.93 12.14
C LEU A 262 -4.79 -1.63 13.56
N THR A 263 -4.88 -2.58 14.49
CA THR A 263 -4.36 -2.43 15.85
C THR A 263 -2.90 -2.87 15.93
N ARG A 264 -2.03 -2.04 16.54
CA ARG A 264 -0.63 -2.42 16.83
C ARG A 264 -0.55 -3.35 18.04
N THR A 265 0.52 -4.15 18.13
CA THR A 265 0.78 -5.03 19.30
C THR A 265 0.74 -4.27 20.64
N ALA A 266 1.32 -3.07 20.70
CA ALA A 266 1.25 -2.18 21.86
C ALA A 266 -0.18 -1.86 22.30
N THR A 267 -1.02 -1.37 21.38
CA THR A 267 -2.41 -1.01 21.67
C THR A 267 -3.25 -2.25 21.97
N TRP A 268 -2.98 -3.36 21.30
CA TRP A 268 -3.62 -4.65 21.58
C TRP A 268 -3.34 -5.11 23.02
N LEU A 269 -2.08 -4.99 23.47
CA LEU A 269 -1.71 -5.33 24.85
C LEU A 269 -2.43 -4.45 25.88
N GLU A 270 -2.56 -3.15 25.63
CA GLU A 270 -3.29 -2.22 26.51
C GLU A 270 -4.77 -2.57 26.64
N GLN A 271 -5.35 -3.17 25.60
CA GLN A 271 -6.76 -3.61 25.56
C GLN A 271 -6.96 -5.05 26.07
N LEU A 272 -5.88 -5.79 26.28
CA LEU A 272 -5.93 -7.20 26.65
C LEU A 272 -6.10 -7.33 28.17
N GLU A 273 -7.19 -7.96 28.59
CA GLU A 273 -7.42 -8.24 30.01
C GLU A 273 -6.27 -9.10 30.58
N GLY A 274 -5.74 -8.70 31.73
CA GLY A 274 -4.55 -9.33 32.34
C GLY A 274 -3.22 -8.95 31.69
N GLY A 275 -3.22 -8.17 30.61
CA GLY A 275 -2.03 -7.59 29.98
C GLY A 275 -0.94 -8.62 29.67
N LEU A 276 0.32 -8.29 30.03
CA LEU A 276 1.47 -9.14 29.75
C LEU A 276 1.39 -10.49 30.48
N GLU A 277 0.80 -10.53 31.66
CA GLU A 277 0.68 -11.76 32.44
C GLU A 277 -0.25 -12.77 31.75
N HIS A 278 -1.30 -12.27 31.10
CA HIS A 278 -2.13 -13.09 30.23
C HIS A 278 -1.33 -13.65 29.04
N ILE A 279 -0.50 -12.84 28.38
CA ILE A 279 0.39 -13.32 27.31
C ILE A 279 1.34 -14.40 27.83
N LYS A 280 1.95 -14.24 29.00
CA LYS A 280 2.82 -15.27 29.61
C LYS A 280 2.07 -16.58 29.87
N ASN A 281 0.82 -16.51 30.32
CA ASN A 281 -0.02 -17.70 30.50
C ASN A 281 -0.26 -18.47 29.21
N ILE A 282 -0.43 -17.77 28.08
CA ILE A 282 -0.66 -18.41 26.78
C ILE A 282 0.64 -18.89 26.14
N VAL A 283 1.63 -17.99 26.05
CA VAL A 283 2.85 -18.20 25.26
C VAL A 283 3.85 -19.12 25.98
N ILE A 284 4.00 -18.97 27.30
CA ILE A 284 5.03 -19.69 28.07
C ILE A 284 4.41 -20.88 28.83
N ARG A 285 3.33 -20.63 29.58
CA ARG A 285 2.75 -21.64 30.49
C ARG A 285 1.72 -22.55 29.83
N ASP A 286 1.42 -22.31 28.56
CA ASP A 286 0.45 -23.08 27.76
C ASP A 286 -0.89 -23.33 28.47
N LYS A 287 -1.40 -22.34 29.22
CA LYS A 287 -2.57 -22.51 30.10
C LYS A 287 -3.83 -22.96 29.37
N LEU A 288 -3.92 -22.71 28.05
CA LEU A 288 -5.03 -23.12 27.20
C LEU A 288 -4.71 -24.35 26.31
N GLY A 289 -3.51 -24.93 26.39
CA GLY A 289 -3.10 -26.05 25.55
C GLY A 289 -3.01 -25.71 24.05
N LEU A 290 -2.67 -24.47 23.71
CA LEU A 290 -2.68 -23.94 22.33
C LEU A 290 -1.31 -23.96 21.66
N SER A 291 -0.22 -24.19 22.41
CA SER A 291 1.14 -23.99 21.91
C SER A 291 1.45 -24.76 20.63
N SER A 292 1.12 -26.06 20.57
CA SER A 292 1.33 -26.89 19.39
C SER A 292 0.51 -26.40 18.17
N GLU A 293 -0.74 -25.98 18.38
CA GLU A 293 -1.58 -25.45 17.30
C GLU A 293 -1.01 -24.12 16.76
N LEU A 294 -0.61 -23.21 17.65
CA LEU A 294 -0.05 -21.92 17.25
C LEU A 294 1.27 -22.12 16.47
N GLU A 295 2.16 -22.99 16.95
CA GLU A 295 3.41 -23.33 16.26
C GLU A 295 3.17 -23.97 14.90
N SER A 296 2.27 -24.95 14.81
CA SER A 296 1.94 -25.61 13.53
C SER A 296 1.37 -24.62 12.50
N ARG A 297 0.53 -23.69 12.93
CA ARG A 297 -0.03 -22.65 12.05
C ARG A 297 1.02 -21.65 11.60
N MET A 298 1.90 -21.22 12.50
CA MET A 298 3.02 -20.39 12.13
C MET A 298 3.90 -21.10 11.10
N GLN A 299 4.24 -22.37 11.35
CA GLN A 299 5.06 -23.17 10.45
C GLN A 299 4.44 -23.28 9.05
N ARG A 300 3.11 -23.43 8.95
CA ARG A 300 2.43 -23.37 7.64
C ARG A 300 2.65 -22.04 6.92
N LEU A 301 2.59 -20.90 7.61
CA LEU A 301 2.86 -19.59 6.98
C LEU A 301 4.32 -19.49 6.50
N VAL A 302 5.26 -20.01 7.28
CA VAL A 302 6.68 -20.07 6.93
C VAL A 302 6.90 -20.94 5.69
N ASP A 303 6.33 -22.15 5.67
CA ASP A 303 6.52 -23.14 4.61
C ASP A 303 5.86 -22.74 3.29
N THR A 304 4.86 -21.86 3.34
CA THR A 304 4.10 -21.41 2.16
C THR A 304 4.52 -20.02 1.68
N TYR A 305 5.59 -19.44 2.24
CA TYR A 305 6.09 -18.14 1.80
C TYR A 305 6.46 -18.14 0.31
N GLN A 306 6.01 -17.11 -0.40
CA GLN A 306 6.38 -16.82 -1.77
C GLN A 306 6.69 -15.32 -1.91
N CYS A 307 7.68 -14.99 -2.75
CA CYS A 307 7.97 -13.59 -3.07
C CYS A 307 6.91 -13.06 -4.05
N GLU A 308 6.04 -12.16 -3.57
CA GLU A 308 4.92 -11.61 -4.35
C GLU A 308 5.39 -10.89 -5.63
N TRP A 309 6.52 -10.18 -5.56
CA TRP A 309 7.08 -9.52 -6.74
C TRP A 309 7.63 -10.52 -7.76
N LYS A 310 8.18 -11.66 -7.30
CA LYS A 310 8.58 -12.73 -8.21
C LYS A 310 7.38 -13.34 -8.92
N ALA A 311 6.29 -13.57 -8.19
CA ALA A 311 5.04 -14.06 -8.77
C ALA A 311 4.44 -13.10 -9.81
N VAL A 312 4.63 -11.78 -9.65
CA VAL A 312 4.23 -10.79 -10.65
C VAL A 312 5.18 -10.76 -11.85
N VAL A 313 6.50 -10.74 -11.61
CA VAL A 313 7.49 -10.63 -12.70
C VAL A 313 7.44 -11.86 -13.63
N ASP A 314 7.27 -13.06 -13.07
CA ASP A 314 7.27 -14.32 -13.80
C ASP A 314 5.96 -14.57 -14.58
N ASP A 315 4.91 -13.75 -14.39
CA ASP A 315 3.57 -13.94 -14.97
C ASP A 315 3.11 -12.71 -15.78
N PRO A 316 3.08 -12.79 -17.13
CA PRO A 316 2.65 -11.69 -17.99
C PRO A 316 1.26 -11.14 -17.69
N GLU A 317 0.31 -11.98 -17.25
CA GLU A 317 -1.05 -11.53 -16.92
C GLU A 317 -1.03 -10.68 -15.64
N LYS A 318 -0.26 -11.08 -14.63
CA LYS A 318 -0.08 -10.30 -13.41
C LYS A 318 0.66 -8.98 -13.67
N ARG A 319 1.55 -8.92 -14.67
CA ARG A 319 2.18 -7.65 -15.09
C ARG A 319 1.18 -6.63 -15.65
N LYS A 320 0.12 -7.08 -16.33
CA LYS A 320 -0.92 -6.18 -16.89
C LYS A 320 -1.61 -5.34 -15.81
N LEU A 321 -1.70 -5.85 -14.59
CA LEU A 321 -2.28 -5.16 -13.43
C LEU A 321 -1.56 -3.84 -13.09
N PHE A 322 -0.35 -3.65 -13.59
CA PHE A 322 0.49 -2.47 -13.34
C PHE A 322 0.50 -1.47 -14.50
N LYS A 323 -0.22 -1.74 -15.61
CA LYS A 323 -0.35 -0.76 -16.69
C LYS A 323 -1.00 0.53 -16.19
N GLN A 324 -0.58 1.67 -16.73
CA GLN A 324 -1.22 2.95 -16.41
C GLN A 324 -2.59 3.07 -17.08
N PHE A 325 -2.69 2.69 -18.35
CA PHE A 325 -3.92 2.70 -19.12
C PHE A 325 -4.15 1.35 -19.78
N VAL A 326 -5.40 0.90 -19.83
CA VAL A 326 -5.73 -0.40 -20.45
C VAL A 326 -5.92 -0.29 -21.97
N ASN A 327 -6.21 0.91 -22.48
CA ASN A 327 -6.53 1.13 -23.89
C ASN A 327 -5.37 1.71 -24.74
N THR A 328 -4.18 1.89 -24.15
CA THR A 328 -3.00 2.42 -24.84
C THR A 328 -1.71 2.03 -24.10
N GLU A 329 -0.60 1.97 -24.82
CA GLU A 329 0.75 1.78 -24.27
C GLU A 329 1.43 3.12 -23.91
N GLU A 330 0.77 4.25 -24.19
CA GLU A 330 1.24 5.55 -23.73
C GLU A 330 1.26 5.62 -22.20
N ASN A 331 2.21 6.38 -21.65
CA ASN A 331 2.26 6.68 -20.22
C ASN A 331 2.34 8.20 -20.04
N GLU A 332 1.87 8.68 -18.90
CA GLU A 332 1.83 10.10 -18.57
C GLU A 332 2.29 10.36 -17.14
N LEU A 333 3.13 11.38 -16.96
CA LEU A 333 3.55 11.83 -15.64
C LEU A 333 2.52 12.81 -15.07
N ASP A 334 1.88 12.40 -13.98
CA ASP A 334 0.78 13.14 -13.35
C ASP A 334 1.25 14.16 -12.28
N ILE A 335 2.57 14.36 -12.15
CA ILE A 335 3.18 15.20 -11.13
C ILE A 335 4.50 15.82 -11.60
N GLU A 336 4.74 17.07 -11.23
CA GLU A 336 6.01 17.75 -11.47
C GLU A 336 7.10 17.27 -10.50
N PHE A 337 8.31 17.08 -11.01
CA PHE A 337 9.49 16.82 -10.20
C PHE A 337 10.36 18.08 -10.07
N VAL A 338 10.94 18.26 -8.89
CA VAL A 338 11.86 19.35 -8.57
C VAL A 338 13.15 18.79 -8.00
N ASP A 339 14.26 19.50 -8.21
CA ASP A 339 15.53 19.17 -7.55
C ASP A 339 15.45 19.49 -6.05
N ASP A 340 15.92 18.55 -5.23
CA ASP A 340 16.06 18.69 -3.79
C ASP A 340 17.31 17.95 -3.31
N ARG A 341 18.37 18.73 -3.01
CA ARG A 341 19.68 18.22 -2.59
C ARG A 341 20.31 17.25 -3.62
N GLY A 342 20.23 17.60 -4.91
CA GLY A 342 20.83 16.82 -5.99
C GLY A 342 20.10 15.51 -6.31
N GLN A 343 18.85 15.38 -5.87
CA GLN A 343 17.95 14.28 -6.21
C GLN A 343 16.59 14.86 -6.62
N GLN A 344 15.84 14.12 -7.44
CA GLN A 344 14.52 14.53 -7.87
C GLN A 344 13.45 14.11 -6.84
N ARG A 345 12.51 14.98 -6.52
CA ARG A 345 11.33 14.64 -5.71
C ARG A 345 10.08 15.25 -6.32
N PRO A 346 8.88 14.70 -6.03
CA PRO A 346 7.65 15.37 -6.43
C PRO A 346 7.55 16.76 -5.78
N SER A 347 6.97 17.69 -6.54
CA SER A 347 6.55 19.03 -6.10
C SER A 347 5.66 18.94 -4.85
N TYR A 348 5.55 20.03 -4.08
CA TYR A 348 4.66 20.04 -2.91
C TYR A 348 3.19 20.08 -3.34
N TRP A 349 2.31 19.55 -2.48
CA TRP A 349 0.89 19.80 -2.68
C TRP A 349 0.63 21.30 -2.57
N PRO A 350 -0.28 21.85 -3.40
CA PRO A 350 -0.80 23.19 -3.19
C PRO A 350 -1.36 23.33 -1.77
N LYS A 351 -1.28 24.53 -1.20
CA LYS A 351 -1.89 24.82 0.11
C LYS A 351 -3.41 24.61 0.02
N ASP A 352 -4.03 24.19 1.12
CA ASP A 352 -5.48 23.99 1.16
C ASP A 352 -6.21 25.30 0.77
N GLY A 353 -7.14 25.21 -0.18
CA GLY A 353 -7.83 26.37 -0.78
C GLY A 353 -7.26 26.89 -2.11
N GLN A 354 -6.06 26.45 -2.53
CA GLN A 354 -5.51 26.70 -3.87
C GLN A 354 -5.74 25.54 -4.84
N LEU A 355 -6.25 24.42 -4.35
CA LEU A 355 -6.64 23.29 -5.19
C LEU A 355 -7.83 23.73 -6.03
N VAL A 356 -7.78 23.44 -7.33
CA VAL A 356 -8.91 23.66 -8.24
C VAL A 356 -10.09 22.89 -7.69
N GLN A 357 -11.00 23.60 -7.02
CA GLN A 357 -12.35 23.08 -6.87
C GLN A 357 -12.88 22.98 -8.30
N ILE A 358 -13.12 21.77 -8.77
CA ILE A 358 -14.06 21.59 -9.88
C ILE A 358 -15.42 21.98 -9.30
N GLN A 359 -15.65 23.30 -9.17
CA GLN A 359 -16.95 23.84 -8.83
C GLN A 359 -17.82 23.52 -10.04
N MET A 360 -18.64 22.48 -9.90
CA MET A 360 -19.78 22.32 -10.76
C MET A 360 -20.60 23.60 -10.61
N PRO A 361 -20.85 24.35 -11.70
CA PRO A 361 -21.74 25.49 -11.62
C PRO A 361 -23.06 24.99 -11.01
N LYS A 362 -23.56 25.63 -9.95
CA LYS A 362 -24.92 25.38 -9.47
C LYS A 362 -25.87 25.53 -10.66
N GLY A 363 -26.52 24.43 -11.05
CA GLY A 363 -27.32 24.37 -12.28
C GLY A 363 -26.57 23.90 -13.53
N THR A 364 -25.51 23.09 -13.39
CA THR A 364 -25.05 22.25 -14.50
C THR A 364 -26.26 21.42 -14.94
N PRO A 365 -26.78 21.62 -16.15
CA PRO A 365 -27.93 20.87 -16.60
C PRO A 365 -27.51 19.40 -16.54
N HIS A 366 -28.42 18.51 -16.13
CA HIS A 366 -28.37 17.13 -16.60
C HIS A 366 -27.93 17.19 -18.08
N LEU A 367 -26.99 16.35 -18.52
CA LEU A 367 -26.61 16.28 -19.93
C LEU A 367 -27.83 16.04 -20.86
N ASN A 368 -28.99 15.73 -20.26
CA ASN A 368 -30.33 15.60 -20.86
C ASN A 368 -31.32 16.77 -20.58
N GLY A 369 -30.88 17.94 -20.10
CA GLY A 369 -31.73 19.11 -19.82
C GLY A 369 -31.73 20.16 -20.95
N PRO A 370 -32.88 20.80 -21.27
CA PRO A 370 -33.00 21.68 -22.44
C PRO A 370 -32.21 22.99 -22.23
N SER A 371 -31.39 23.36 -23.21
CA SER A 371 -30.54 24.55 -23.16
C SER A 371 -31.18 25.74 -23.87
N LYS A 372 -31.17 26.92 -23.22
CA LYS A 372 -31.71 28.19 -23.75
C LYS A 372 -30.78 28.96 -24.71
N ARG A 373 -29.69 28.37 -25.21
CA ARG A 373 -28.87 28.99 -26.27
C ARG A 373 -29.15 28.30 -27.60
N LYS A 374 -29.91 28.98 -28.46
CA LYS A 374 -30.13 28.59 -29.86
C LYS A 374 -28.84 28.91 -30.63
N ASP A 375 -28.40 27.98 -31.48
CA ASP A 375 -27.44 28.19 -32.59
C ASP A 375 -25.94 27.91 -32.39
N VAL A 376 -25.55 27.06 -31.43
CA VAL A 376 -24.29 26.29 -31.56
C VAL A 376 -24.64 24.80 -31.48
N PRO A 377 -24.31 23.96 -32.48
CA PRO A 377 -24.46 22.52 -32.37
C PRO A 377 -23.65 22.05 -31.17
N LYS A 378 -24.34 21.67 -30.08
CA LYS A 378 -23.65 21.06 -28.95
C LYS A 378 -23.10 19.73 -29.45
N PRO A 379 -21.79 19.51 -29.39
CA PRO A 379 -21.23 18.21 -29.73
C PRO A 379 -21.89 17.18 -28.81
N LYS A 380 -22.62 16.22 -29.39
CA LYS A 380 -23.30 15.19 -28.61
C LYS A 380 -22.24 14.23 -28.05
N PRO A 381 -22.41 13.73 -26.80
CA PRO A 381 -21.60 12.62 -26.31
C PRO A 381 -21.66 11.44 -27.29
N GLN A 382 -20.57 10.68 -27.34
CA GLN A 382 -20.43 9.51 -28.20
C GLN A 382 -20.02 8.31 -27.35
N TRP A 383 -20.51 7.13 -27.72
CA TRP A 383 -20.04 5.88 -27.15
C TRP A 383 -18.65 5.59 -27.70
N VAL A 384 -17.67 5.59 -26.81
CA VAL A 384 -16.27 5.32 -27.12
C VAL A 384 -15.96 3.91 -26.64
N ASP A 385 -15.43 3.08 -27.52
CA ASP A 385 -14.87 1.78 -27.15
C ASP A 385 -13.60 2.00 -26.32
N VAL A 386 -13.57 1.45 -25.10
CA VAL A 386 -12.47 1.64 -24.16
C VAL A 386 -11.70 0.37 -23.83
N GLY A 387 -12.07 -0.79 -24.40
CA GLY A 387 -11.41 -2.06 -24.10
C GLY A 387 -12.38 -3.25 -24.06
N SER A 388 -11.82 -4.44 -23.84
CA SER A 388 -12.58 -5.66 -23.56
C SER A 388 -12.95 -5.74 -22.08
N VAL A 389 -13.92 -6.60 -21.74
CA VAL A 389 -14.29 -6.86 -20.33
C VAL A 389 -13.08 -7.35 -19.50
N GLU A 390 -12.24 -8.22 -20.08
CA GLU A 390 -11.08 -8.83 -19.42
C GLU A 390 -9.97 -7.82 -19.09
N ASP A 391 -9.95 -6.66 -19.75
CA ASP A 391 -9.00 -5.59 -19.47
C ASP A 391 -9.26 -4.91 -18.10
N PHE A 392 -10.43 -5.14 -17.49
CA PHE A 392 -10.84 -4.53 -16.23
C PHE A 392 -10.97 -5.57 -15.10
N PRO A 393 -10.30 -5.36 -13.95
CA PRO A 393 -10.35 -6.32 -12.84
C PRO A 393 -11.77 -6.53 -12.30
N HIS A 394 -12.11 -7.79 -12.00
CA HIS A 394 -13.34 -8.17 -11.31
C HIS A 394 -13.48 -7.44 -9.97
N ASP A 395 -14.60 -6.77 -9.74
CA ASP A 395 -14.85 -5.92 -8.57
C ASP A 395 -13.76 -4.84 -8.33
N GLY A 396 -13.17 -4.36 -9.43
CA GLY A 396 -12.13 -3.36 -9.43
C GLY A 396 -12.29 -2.35 -10.57
N GLY A 397 -11.27 -1.54 -10.74
CA GLY A 397 -11.21 -0.58 -11.83
C GLY A 397 -9.81 -0.47 -12.43
N ALA A 398 -9.80 0.14 -13.61
CA ALA A 398 -8.61 0.51 -14.35
C ALA A 398 -8.81 1.88 -15.02
N ALA A 399 -7.72 2.54 -15.39
CA ALA A 399 -7.79 3.82 -16.08
C ALA A 399 -7.71 3.61 -17.60
N ILE A 400 -8.37 4.50 -18.33
CA ILE A 400 -8.23 4.66 -19.78
C ILE A 400 -7.79 6.09 -20.09
N LYS A 401 -7.11 6.26 -21.21
CA LYS A 401 -6.72 7.55 -21.76
C LYS A 401 -7.67 7.95 -22.90
N TYR A 402 -8.19 9.17 -22.85
CA TYR A 402 -9.04 9.72 -23.90
C TYR A 402 -8.68 11.19 -24.16
N GLY A 403 -7.90 11.44 -25.21
CA GLY A 403 -7.26 12.75 -25.39
C GLY A 403 -6.18 12.96 -24.33
N ASP A 404 -6.22 14.09 -23.65
CA ASP A 404 -5.35 14.39 -22.51
C ASP A 404 -6.03 14.04 -21.17
N VAL A 405 -7.16 13.33 -21.19
CA VAL A 405 -7.98 13.03 -20.00
C VAL A 405 -7.86 11.57 -19.59
N GLN A 406 -7.83 11.33 -18.28
CA GLN A 406 -7.87 9.99 -17.70
C GLN A 406 -9.25 9.69 -17.08
N ILE A 407 -9.85 8.58 -17.48
CA ILE A 407 -11.14 8.10 -16.98
C ILE A 407 -10.92 6.79 -16.24
N ALA A 408 -11.47 6.69 -15.04
CA ALA A 408 -11.55 5.45 -14.29
C ALA A 408 -12.80 4.69 -14.71
N VAL A 409 -12.65 3.42 -15.09
CA VAL A 409 -13.73 2.52 -15.46
C VAL A 409 -13.70 1.33 -14.50
N PHE A 410 -14.86 0.92 -14.03
CA PHE A 410 -15.04 -0.07 -12.97
C PHE A 410 -15.95 -1.20 -13.43
N ASN A 411 -15.47 -2.43 -13.26
CA ASN A 411 -16.26 -3.65 -13.39
C ASN A 411 -16.76 -4.02 -11.99
N PHE A 412 -18.01 -3.68 -11.67
CA PHE A 412 -18.63 -4.01 -10.39
C PHE A 412 -19.46 -5.29 -10.53
N GLU A 413 -18.76 -6.38 -10.81
CA GLU A 413 -19.33 -7.67 -11.17
C GLU A 413 -20.25 -8.25 -10.09
N SER A 414 -19.92 -8.10 -8.79
CA SER A 414 -20.79 -8.54 -7.70
C SER A 414 -22.14 -7.82 -7.65
N ARG A 415 -22.33 -6.76 -8.46
CA ARG A 415 -23.61 -6.10 -8.72
C ARG A 415 -24.14 -6.31 -10.13
N GLY A 416 -23.34 -6.89 -11.03
CA GLY A 416 -23.64 -6.96 -12.47
C GLY A 416 -23.70 -5.59 -13.14
N GLN A 417 -22.93 -4.60 -12.64
CA GLN A 417 -23.00 -3.21 -13.10
C GLN A 417 -21.61 -2.66 -13.45
N TRP A 418 -21.59 -1.70 -14.38
CA TRP A 418 -20.38 -1.00 -14.80
C TRP A 418 -20.51 0.49 -14.53
N TYR A 419 -19.40 1.11 -14.14
CA TYR A 419 -19.37 2.53 -13.80
C TYR A 419 -18.13 3.20 -14.37
N ALA A 420 -18.21 4.49 -14.68
CA ALA A 420 -17.04 5.27 -15.04
C ALA A 420 -17.11 6.66 -14.41
N CYS A 421 -15.94 7.19 -14.03
CA CYS A 421 -15.79 8.55 -13.55
C CYS A 421 -14.41 9.12 -13.92
N GLN A 422 -14.18 10.41 -13.67
CA GLN A 422 -12.83 10.97 -13.81
C GLN A 422 -11.82 10.21 -12.93
N ASN A 423 -10.61 9.96 -13.44
CA ASN A 423 -9.58 9.28 -12.65
C ASN A 423 -8.95 10.19 -11.57
N MET A 424 -9.06 11.51 -11.74
CA MET A 424 -8.53 12.50 -10.82
C MET A 424 -9.38 12.60 -9.53
N CYS A 425 -8.75 12.39 -8.39
CA CYS A 425 -9.36 12.64 -7.09
C CYS A 425 -9.36 14.15 -6.79
N PRO A 426 -10.52 14.79 -6.57
CA PRO A 426 -10.63 16.24 -6.36
C PRO A 426 -10.03 16.73 -5.03
N HIS A 427 -9.66 15.84 -4.11
CA HIS A 427 -9.08 16.23 -2.82
C HIS A 427 -7.67 16.80 -2.91
N LYS A 428 -6.84 16.26 -3.81
CA LYS A 428 -5.46 16.70 -4.02
C LYS A 428 -5.02 16.62 -5.50
N ASN A 429 -5.93 16.44 -6.45
CA ASN A 429 -5.62 16.28 -7.87
C ASN A 429 -4.70 15.09 -8.20
N ALA A 430 -4.85 13.99 -7.45
CA ALA A 430 -4.12 12.75 -7.73
C ALA A 430 -4.94 11.84 -8.68
N PHE A 431 -4.33 11.37 -9.76
CA PHE A 431 -4.95 10.51 -10.78
C PHE A 431 -4.96 9.03 -10.38
N VAL A 432 -5.76 8.70 -9.37
CA VAL A 432 -5.70 7.39 -8.70
C VAL A 432 -7.07 6.73 -8.50
N ILE A 433 -8.19 7.34 -8.87
CA ILE A 433 -9.53 6.82 -8.53
C ILE A 433 -9.80 5.42 -9.08
N SER A 434 -9.30 5.09 -10.27
CA SER A 434 -9.33 3.74 -10.87
C SER A 434 -8.78 2.64 -9.96
N ARG A 435 -7.85 3.00 -9.07
CA ARG A 435 -7.18 2.10 -8.13
C ARG A 435 -7.92 1.95 -6.80
N GLY A 436 -9.08 2.61 -6.65
CA GLY A 436 -9.87 2.60 -5.43
C GLY A 436 -10.54 1.27 -5.12
N ILE A 437 -11.04 1.15 -3.89
CA ILE A 437 -11.82 -0.02 -3.45
C ILE A 437 -13.29 0.24 -3.77
N LEU A 438 -13.89 -0.68 -4.53
CA LEU A 438 -15.34 -0.71 -4.77
C LEU A 438 -16.08 -1.24 -3.55
N GLY A 439 -17.28 -0.71 -3.33
CA GLY A 439 -18.18 -1.19 -2.30
C GLY A 439 -19.52 -0.49 -2.37
N SER A 440 -20.30 -0.59 -1.29
CA SER A 440 -21.56 0.13 -1.16
C SER A 440 -21.66 0.91 0.15
N ALA A 441 -22.49 1.95 0.13
CA ALA A 441 -23.05 2.59 1.31
C ALA A 441 -24.57 2.41 1.23
N GLY A 442 -25.13 1.47 1.98
CA GLY A 442 -26.47 0.94 1.71
C GLY A 442 -26.55 0.39 0.28
N GLU A 443 -27.51 0.90 -0.51
CA GLU A 443 -27.70 0.52 -1.92
C GLU A 443 -26.79 1.29 -2.89
N THR A 444 -26.24 2.43 -2.47
CA THR A 444 -25.45 3.30 -3.33
C THR A 444 -24.06 2.69 -3.60
N PRO A 445 -23.71 2.42 -4.87
CA PRO A 445 -22.40 1.94 -5.26
C PRO A 445 -21.37 3.07 -5.09
N LYS A 446 -20.19 2.74 -4.56
CA LYS A 446 -19.14 3.73 -4.28
C LYS A 446 -17.76 3.24 -4.61
N VAL A 447 -16.86 4.19 -4.82
CA VAL A 447 -15.41 3.97 -4.86
C VAL A 447 -14.73 4.79 -3.76
N ALA A 448 -13.91 4.14 -2.94
CA ALA A 448 -13.06 4.81 -1.96
C ALA A 448 -11.72 5.21 -2.61
N CYS A 449 -11.40 6.51 -2.59
CA CYS A 449 -10.13 7.02 -3.08
C CYS A 449 -8.95 6.28 -2.41
N PRO A 450 -8.01 5.72 -3.18
CA PRO A 450 -6.94 4.89 -2.61
C PRO A 450 -5.96 5.68 -1.73
N LEU A 451 -5.83 6.99 -1.96
CA LEU A 451 -4.88 7.85 -1.26
C LEU A 451 -5.47 8.46 0.02
N HIS A 452 -6.73 8.92 -0.03
CA HIS A 452 -7.35 9.67 1.07
C HIS A 452 -8.50 8.94 1.77
N LYS A 453 -8.89 7.75 1.27
CA LYS A 453 -10.02 6.94 1.76
C LYS A 453 -11.36 7.65 1.75
N LYS A 454 -11.49 8.66 0.90
CA LYS A 454 -12.74 9.42 0.71
C LYS A 454 -13.64 8.69 -0.29
N PRO A 455 -14.87 8.31 0.09
CA PRO A 455 -15.82 7.61 -0.76
C PRO A 455 -16.59 8.56 -1.68
N PHE A 456 -16.72 8.17 -2.95
CA PHE A 456 -17.55 8.85 -3.94
C PHE A 456 -18.62 7.90 -4.47
N SER A 457 -19.85 8.41 -4.63
CA SER A 457 -20.92 7.70 -5.34
C SER A 457 -20.51 7.46 -6.80
N LEU A 458 -20.64 6.23 -7.28
CA LEU A 458 -20.42 5.90 -8.69
C LEU A 458 -21.62 6.26 -9.59
N GLU A 459 -22.77 6.56 -8.98
CA GLU A 459 -23.98 6.97 -9.69
C GLU A 459 -24.08 8.50 -9.83
N SER A 460 -23.88 9.23 -8.73
CA SER A 460 -24.00 10.70 -8.71
C SER A 460 -22.66 11.43 -8.79
N GLY A 461 -21.57 10.76 -8.42
CA GLY A 461 -20.25 11.38 -8.29
C GLY A 461 -20.02 12.14 -6.98
N GLU A 462 -21.05 12.30 -6.15
CA GLU A 462 -20.97 13.09 -4.92
C GLU A 462 -20.11 12.42 -3.84
N SER A 463 -19.45 13.21 -3.00
CA SER A 463 -18.78 12.69 -1.80
C SER A 463 -19.81 12.16 -0.81
N LEU A 464 -19.57 10.94 -0.31
CA LEU A 464 -20.41 10.32 0.72
C LEU A 464 -19.92 10.66 2.15
N SER A 465 -18.89 11.50 2.28
CA SER A 465 -18.34 11.95 3.57
C SER A 465 -18.71 13.40 3.92
N GLY A 466 -19.58 14.03 3.13
CA GLY A 466 -20.14 15.36 3.42
C GLY A 466 -19.28 16.54 2.99
N GLU A 467 -18.21 16.31 2.22
CA GLU A 467 -17.44 17.38 1.60
C GLU A 467 -18.07 17.92 0.31
N ASP A 468 -17.82 19.19 -0.01
CA ASP A 468 -18.36 19.90 -1.19
C ASP A 468 -17.61 19.57 -2.50
N PHE A 469 -17.05 18.37 -2.64
CA PHE A 469 -16.38 17.93 -3.88
C PHE A 469 -17.08 16.71 -4.48
N SER A 470 -17.08 16.64 -5.81
CA SER A 470 -17.63 15.51 -6.57
C SER A 470 -16.67 15.08 -7.69
N VAL A 471 -16.86 13.86 -8.18
CA VAL A 471 -16.23 13.36 -9.40
C VAL A 471 -17.24 13.38 -10.54
N LYS A 472 -16.81 13.71 -11.75
CA LYS A 472 -17.67 13.57 -12.92
C LYS A 472 -17.85 12.10 -13.27
N VAL A 473 -19.10 11.64 -13.37
CA VAL A 473 -19.47 10.28 -13.78
C VAL A 473 -19.86 10.23 -15.25
N PHE A 474 -19.71 9.05 -15.86
CA PHE A 474 -20.00 8.80 -17.27
C PHE A 474 -20.79 7.48 -17.41
N PRO A 475 -21.84 7.44 -18.25
CA PRO A 475 -22.54 6.20 -18.55
C PRO A 475 -21.63 5.15 -19.17
N VAL A 476 -21.82 3.89 -18.77
CA VAL A 476 -21.10 2.73 -19.31
C VAL A 476 -22.12 1.72 -19.83
N ARG A 477 -21.80 1.08 -20.95
CA ARG A 477 -22.53 -0.08 -21.46
C ARG A 477 -21.54 -1.13 -21.94
N VAL A 478 -21.96 -2.39 -21.92
CA VAL A 478 -21.17 -3.52 -22.41
C VAL A 478 -21.97 -4.22 -23.49
N GLU A 479 -21.37 -4.41 -24.66
CA GLU A 479 -21.98 -5.06 -25.83
C GLU A 479 -20.92 -6.01 -26.41
N GLU A 480 -21.25 -7.28 -26.63
CA GLU A 480 -20.33 -8.27 -27.26
C GLU A 480 -18.92 -8.30 -26.63
N GLU A 481 -18.85 -8.36 -25.28
CA GLU A 481 -17.58 -8.36 -24.49
C GLU A 481 -16.72 -7.09 -24.64
N ARG A 482 -17.25 -6.05 -25.30
CA ARG A 482 -16.63 -4.72 -25.41
C ARG A 482 -17.27 -3.74 -24.43
N VAL A 483 -16.42 -2.92 -23.81
CA VAL A 483 -16.83 -1.90 -22.85
C VAL A 483 -16.87 -0.55 -23.57
N TYR A 484 -18.00 0.14 -23.47
CA TYR A 484 -18.20 1.47 -24.06
C TYR A 484 -18.54 2.49 -22.98
N VAL A 485 -17.90 3.66 -23.05
CA VAL A 485 -18.17 4.80 -22.17
C VAL A 485 -18.72 5.96 -23.00
N GLU A 486 -19.82 6.56 -22.55
CA GLU A 486 -20.38 7.74 -23.22
C GLU A 486 -19.60 8.99 -22.82
N LEU A 487 -18.79 9.51 -23.74
CA LEU A 487 -17.87 10.62 -23.51
C LEU A 487 -18.18 11.82 -24.42
N PRO A 488 -18.07 13.06 -23.91
CA PRO A 488 -18.05 14.24 -24.76
C PRO A 488 -16.86 14.21 -25.74
N PRO A 489 -16.88 15.01 -26.83
CA PRO A 489 -15.72 15.09 -27.72
C PRO A 489 -14.47 15.57 -27.02
N LYS A 490 -13.31 15.01 -27.40
CA LYS A 490 -12.00 15.24 -26.76
C LYS A 490 -11.74 16.71 -26.42
N PRO A 491 -11.86 17.69 -27.35
CA PRO A 491 -11.54 19.08 -27.02
C PRO A 491 -12.38 19.68 -25.88
N GLN A 492 -13.62 19.23 -25.73
CA GLN A 492 -14.50 19.69 -24.65
C GLN A 492 -14.10 19.08 -23.31
N LEU A 493 -13.70 17.80 -23.31
CA LEU A 493 -13.31 17.12 -22.08
C LEU A 493 -11.90 17.54 -21.65
N ASP A 494 -10.97 17.69 -22.60
CA ASP A 494 -9.61 18.17 -22.36
C ASP A 494 -9.62 19.55 -21.71
N ALA A 495 -10.50 20.46 -22.17
CA ALA A 495 -10.64 21.79 -21.58
C ALA A 495 -11.08 21.81 -20.10
N LEU A 496 -11.60 20.68 -19.58
CA LEU A 496 -12.10 20.56 -18.21
C LEU A 496 -11.21 19.67 -17.34
N LEU A 497 -10.78 18.53 -17.88
CA LEU A 497 -10.21 17.42 -17.11
C LEU A 497 -8.84 16.95 -17.62
N ALA A 498 -8.22 17.65 -18.58
CA ALA A 498 -6.92 17.24 -19.09
C ALA A 498 -5.89 17.15 -17.94
N THR A 499 -5.09 16.10 -17.93
CA THR A 499 -4.08 15.83 -16.91
C THR A 499 -3.20 17.06 -16.68
N ARG A 500 -2.68 17.65 -17.77
CA ARG A 500 -1.83 18.85 -17.77
C ARG A 500 -2.41 20.08 -17.08
N LEU A 501 -3.73 20.20 -16.96
CA LEU A 501 -4.37 21.32 -16.26
C LEU A 501 -4.33 21.17 -14.75
N HIS A 502 -4.12 19.94 -14.26
CA HIS A 502 -4.26 19.58 -12.85
C HIS A 502 -3.01 18.89 -12.29
N ILE A 503 -1.90 18.88 -13.05
CA ILE A 503 -0.61 18.39 -12.58
C ILE A 503 -0.23 19.15 -11.30
N ILE A 504 0.20 18.38 -10.30
CA ILE A 504 0.63 18.93 -9.03
C ILE A 504 2.00 19.58 -9.24
N GLY A 505 2.09 20.90 -9.06
CA GLY A 505 3.27 21.73 -9.30
C GLY A 505 3.07 23.16 -8.77
N GLU A 506 4.15 23.93 -8.60
CA GLU A 506 4.04 25.35 -8.25
C GLU A 506 3.62 26.14 -9.51
N GLU A 507 2.39 26.63 -9.56
CA GLU A 507 2.05 27.79 -10.39
C GLU A 507 2.67 29.06 -9.79
N GLU A 508 3.98 29.24 -9.94
CA GLU A 508 4.59 30.57 -10.01
C GLU A 508 5.78 30.56 -11.00
N ARG A 509 5.47 30.57 -12.30
CA ARG A 509 6.28 31.36 -13.24
C ARG A 509 5.59 32.70 -13.47
N GLY A 510 5.96 33.68 -12.64
CA GLY A 510 5.49 35.07 -12.76
C GLY A 510 5.91 35.88 -11.54
N SER A 511 7.18 36.24 -11.39
CA SER A 511 7.70 37.45 -12.02
C SER A 511 9.18 37.27 -12.33
N ALA A 512 9.53 37.38 -13.62
CA ALA A 512 10.87 37.82 -13.95
C ALA A 512 11.06 39.20 -13.30
N CYS A 513 11.78 39.23 -12.19
CA CYS A 513 12.27 40.48 -11.63
C CYS A 513 13.16 41.12 -12.69
N SER A 514 12.66 42.20 -13.31
CA SER A 514 13.37 43.07 -14.23
C SER A 514 14.44 43.92 -13.51
N ALA A 515 15.22 43.30 -12.63
CA ALA A 515 16.27 43.96 -11.86
C ALA A 515 17.44 43.00 -11.61
N CYS A 516 17.91 42.32 -12.66
CA CYS A 516 19.21 41.64 -12.64
C CYS A 516 19.91 41.77 -14.00
N GLU A 517 19.81 42.93 -14.66
CA GLU A 517 20.84 43.35 -15.60
C GLU A 517 22.01 43.93 -14.78
N SER A 518 23.23 43.58 -15.17
CA SER A 518 24.53 43.92 -14.57
C SER A 518 24.99 43.04 -13.40
N ARG A 519 25.69 41.95 -13.75
CA ARG A 519 26.96 41.56 -13.10
C ARG A 519 27.71 40.64 -14.05
N GLU A 520 28.73 41.19 -14.68
CA GLU A 520 29.72 40.48 -15.48
C GLU A 520 30.42 39.37 -14.65
N PRO A 521 30.89 38.30 -15.29
CA PRO A 521 31.62 37.23 -14.61
C PRO A 521 33.05 37.70 -14.28
N VAL A 522 33.34 37.90 -12.99
CA VAL A 522 34.74 37.99 -12.53
C VAL A 522 35.30 36.57 -12.50
N GLY A 523 36.14 36.27 -13.49
CA GLY A 523 36.97 35.08 -13.51
C GLY A 523 37.93 35.08 -12.33
N ILE A 524 38.09 33.92 -11.69
CA ILE A 524 39.21 33.67 -10.79
C ILE A 524 40.10 32.62 -11.46
N SER A 525 41.30 33.10 -11.74
CA SER A 525 42.46 32.44 -12.31
C SER A 525 42.94 31.25 -11.50
N GLU A 526 43.37 30.21 -12.21
CA GLU A 526 44.36 29.24 -11.74
C GLU A 526 45.67 29.94 -11.38
N SER A 527 46.25 29.61 -10.23
CA SER A 527 47.71 29.51 -10.07
C SER A 527 48.11 28.84 -8.75
N SER A 528 48.97 27.82 -8.91
CA SER A 528 49.92 27.18 -7.97
C SER A 528 49.40 26.37 -6.78
#